data_AF-A0A529HVN6-F1
#
_entry.id   AF-A0A529HVN6-F1
#
_cell.length_a   1.000
_cell.length_b   1.000
_cell.length_c   1.000
_cell.angle_alpha   90.00
_cell.angle_beta   90.00
_cell.angle_gamma   90.00
#
_symmetry.space_group_name_H-M   'P 1'
#
loop_
_entity.id
_entity.type
_entity.pdbx_description
1 polymer ?
#
loop_
_entity_poly.entity_id
_entity_poly.type
_entity_poly.pdbx_seq_one_letter_code
_entity_poly.pdbx_strand_id
1 'polypeptide(L)'
;IFIATTRKRSDDPNKVFDGERSATLNYARVNVTVPPVHETGQIERRSRGKSDDPTKYFMASELVGYDTQPKFSSALNADIAARGGRVMVFVHGYNTGFDDAVYRLTQIVHDSGYPGTPVLFSWASGAKTTDYVYDKESASAARDQLEVTLRMLAQTGARRIDIVAHSMGTWVTMETLRQLAITGDRDLGGKLGDVVLASPDIDVDVFKSQMRRYGKPDKPFILLLSDDDRALRLSGLIAGSRPRVGDYKDAADLATYGVTVVDLSGAKG
;
A
#
# COMPACT_ATOMS: atom_id res chain seq x y z
N ILE A 1 -5.07 -0.20 -12.98
CA ILE A 1 -4.27 0.17 -11.79
C ILE A 1 -3.14 1.11 -12.23
N PHE A 2 -3.03 2.29 -11.63
CA PHE A 2 -1.86 3.17 -11.81
C PHE A 2 -0.80 2.87 -10.76
N ILE A 3 0.48 3.01 -11.10
CA ILE A 3 1.57 2.54 -10.25
C ILE A 3 2.69 3.59 -10.21
N ALA A 4 3.05 3.99 -8.99
CA ALA A 4 4.29 4.70 -8.68
C ALA A 4 5.17 3.74 -7.88
N THR A 5 6.43 3.55 -8.28
CA THR A 5 7.30 2.55 -7.65
C THR A 5 8.72 3.03 -7.43
N THR A 6 9.29 2.67 -6.29
CA THR A 6 10.73 2.83 -6.00
C THR A 6 11.54 1.61 -6.40
N ARG A 7 10.95 0.67 -7.13
CA ARG A 7 11.65 -0.50 -7.70
C ARG A 7 12.40 -0.10 -8.95
N LYS A 8 13.54 -0.74 -9.18
CA LYS A 8 14.28 -0.67 -10.44
C LYS A 8 13.53 -1.43 -11.53
N ARG A 9 13.62 -0.95 -12.77
CA ARG A 9 13.14 -1.69 -13.95
C ARG A 9 13.98 -2.95 -14.10
N SER A 10 13.33 -4.07 -14.39
CA SER A 10 14.05 -5.33 -14.54
C SER A 10 14.68 -5.44 -15.93
N ASP A 11 15.85 -6.06 -15.99
CA ASP A 11 16.46 -6.52 -17.25
C ASP A 11 15.90 -7.90 -17.69
N ASP A 12 15.16 -8.58 -16.81
CA ASP A 12 14.45 -9.83 -17.13
C ASP A 12 13.17 -9.52 -17.92
N PRO A 13 13.02 -10.02 -19.16
CA PRO A 13 11.85 -9.74 -19.98
C PRO A 13 10.53 -10.27 -19.38
N ASN A 14 10.60 -11.16 -18.39
CA ASN A 14 9.43 -11.69 -17.69
C ASN A 14 9.04 -10.87 -16.45
N LYS A 15 9.74 -9.77 -16.16
CA LYS A 15 9.49 -8.90 -15.00
C LYS A 15 9.48 -7.45 -15.43
N VAL A 16 8.50 -6.70 -14.92
CA VAL A 16 8.45 -5.25 -15.18
C VAL A 16 9.43 -4.50 -14.27
N PHE A 17 9.35 -4.80 -12.99
CA PHE A 17 10.17 -4.21 -11.94
C PHE A 17 10.66 -5.31 -11.01
N ASP A 18 11.88 -5.17 -10.49
CA ASP A 18 12.49 -6.14 -9.60
C ASP A 18 12.39 -5.74 -8.12
N GLY A 19 13.18 -6.41 -7.26
CA GLY A 19 13.26 -6.13 -5.83
C GLY A 19 14.27 -5.06 -5.47
N GLU A 20 15.07 -4.54 -6.41
CA GLU A 20 16.11 -3.56 -6.16
C GLU A 20 15.55 -2.13 -6.06
N ARG A 21 16.23 -1.29 -5.28
CA ARG A 21 15.88 0.13 -5.13
C ARG A 21 16.26 0.91 -6.38
N SER A 22 15.36 1.75 -6.84
CA SER A 22 15.65 2.84 -7.75
C SER A 22 15.89 4.13 -6.98
N ALA A 23 16.79 4.97 -7.48
CA ALA A 23 17.03 6.31 -6.92
C ALA A 23 15.88 7.28 -7.19
N THR A 24 15.04 6.99 -8.19
CA THR A 24 13.91 7.81 -8.62
C THR A 24 12.63 6.97 -8.72
N LEU A 25 11.48 7.63 -8.75
CA LEU A 25 10.22 6.96 -9.02
C LEU A 25 10.15 6.49 -10.47
N ASN A 26 9.74 5.24 -10.65
CA ASN A 26 9.26 4.71 -11.92
C ASN A 26 7.74 4.67 -11.93
N TYR A 27 7.16 4.75 -13.14
CA TYR A 27 5.73 4.86 -13.34
C TYR A 27 5.22 3.85 -14.36
N ALA A 28 4.07 3.26 -14.06
CA ALA A 28 3.37 2.33 -14.96
C ALA A 28 1.85 2.36 -14.75
N ARG A 29 1.11 1.84 -15.72
CA ARG A 29 -0.30 1.46 -15.59
C ARG A 29 -0.43 0.01 -16.04
N VAL A 30 -1.15 -0.79 -15.25
CA VAL A 30 -1.47 -2.18 -15.57
C VAL A 30 -2.98 -2.37 -15.57
N ASN A 31 -3.50 -3.02 -16.61
CA ASN A 31 -4.84 -3.60 -16.60
C ASN A 31 -4.73 -5.08 -16.24
N VAL A 32 -5.55 -5.53 -15.31
CA VAL A 32 -5.59 -6.92 -14.85
C VAL A 32 -7.00 -7.45 -15.07
N THR A 33 -7.09 -8.66 -15.62
CA THR A 33 -8.32 -9.41 -15.73
C THR A 33 -8.59 -10.14 -14.42
N VAL A 34 -9.85 -10.13 -13.98
CA VAL A 34 -10.33 -10.92 -12.85
C VAL A 34 -11.13 -12.09 -13.42
N PRO A 35 -10.82 -13.34 -13.06
CA PRO A 35 -11.46 -14.50 -13.67
C PRO A 35 -12.92 -14.63 -13.20
N PRO A 36 -13.84 -15.16 -14.03
CA PRO A 36 -15.23 -15.38 -13.61
C PRO A 36 -15.41 -16.35 -12.44
N VAL A 37 -14.40 -17.21 -12.18
CA VAL A 37 -14.38 -18.16 -11.05
C VAL A 37 -13.92 -17.53 -9.74
N HIS A 38 -13.70 -16.22 -9.71
CA HIS A 38 -13.10 -15.54 -8.58
C HIS A 38 -13.96 -15.62 -7.30
N GLU A 39 -13.30 -15.96 -6.19
CA GLU A 39 -13.88 -15.95 -4.85
C GLU A 39 -13.33 -14.75 -4.05
N THR A 40 -14.21 -14.03 -3.35
CA THR A 40 -13.82 -12.87 -2.54
C THR A 40 -12.68 -13.21 -1.59
N GLY A 41 -11.67 -12.34 -1.53
CA GLY A 41 -10.48 -12.52 -0.70
C GLY A 41 -9.36 -13.37 -1.32
N GLN A 42 -9.68 -14.17 -2.34
CA GLN A 42 -8.72 -15.04 -3.02
C GLN A 42 -7.98 -14.32 -4.14
N ILE A 43 -6.80 -14.81 -4.49
CA ILE A 43 -6.12 -14.41 -5.72
C ILE A 43 -5.82 -15.70 -6.45
N GLU A 44 -6.59 -16.01 -7.49
CA GLU A 44 -6.43 -17.20 -8.30
C GLU A 44 -5.16 -17.07 -9.12
N ARG A 45 -4.07 -17.60 -8.57
CA ARG A 45 -2.74 -17.54 -9.16
C ARG A 45 -2.48 -18.77 -10.00
N ARG A 46 -1.85 -18.56 -11.15
CA ARG A 46 -1.31 -19.66 -11.93
C ARG A 46 -0.19 -20.36 -11.17
N SER A 47 -0.19 -21.69 -11.20
CA SER A 47 0.99 -22.48 -10.84
C SER A 47 2.02 -22.44 -11.96
N ARG A 48 3.30 -22.56 -11.60
CA ARG A 48 4.40 -22.61 -12.58
C ARG A 48 4.17 -23.78 -13.57
N GLY A 49 4.30 -23.50 -14.87
CA GLY A 49 4.13 -24.49 -15.95
C GLY A 49 2.69 -24.71 -16.44
N LYS A 50 1.69 -23.97 -15.90
CA LYS A 50 0.34 -23.92 -16.48
C LYS A 50 0.24 -22.84 -17.56
N SER A 51 -0.65 -23.04 -18.54
CA SER A 51 -0.97 -22.07 -19.57
C SER A 51 -1.62 -20.82 -18.99
N ASP A 52 -1.36 -19.66 -19.59
CA ASP A 52 -2.04 -18.42 -19.25
C ASP A 52 -3.51 -18.51 -19.68
N ASP A 53 -4.42 -18.49 -18.71
CA ASP A 53 -5.86 -18.62 -18.91
C ASP A 53 -6.58 -17.55 -18.06
N PRO A 54 -7.00 -16.42 -18.67
CA PRO A 54 -7.64 -15.33 -17.95
C PRO A 54 -9.04 -15.68 -17.44
N THR A 55 -9.60 -16.84 -17.84
CA THR A 55 -10.87 -17.34 -17.28
C THR A 55 -10.67 -18.05 -15.95
N LYS A 56 -9.42 -18.38 -15.58
CA LYS A 56 -9.07 -19.09 -14.35
C LYS A 56 -8.20 -18.31 -13.39
N TYR A 57 -7.43 -17.35 -13.90
CA TYR A 57 -6.42 -16.67 -13.10
C TYR A 57 -6.44 -15.17 -13.32
N PHE A 58 -5.96 -14.44 -12.31
CA PHE A 58 -5.62 -13.03 -12.46
C PHE A 58 -4.48 -12.88 -13.47
N MET A 59 -4.73 -12.17 -14.58
CA MET A 59 -3.74 -11.97 -15.64
C MET A 59 -3.63 -10.50 -16.04
N ALA A 60 -2.39 -10.00 -16.10
CA ALA A 60 -2.12 -8.71 -16.72
C ALA A 60 -2.50 -8.76 -18.21
N SER A 61 -3.36 -7.86 -18.64
CA SER A 61 -3.83 -7.75 -20.03
C SER A 61 -3.18 -6.61 -20.80
N GLU A 62 -2.74 -5.57 -20.10
CA GLU A 62 -2.03 -4.42 -20.69
C GLU A 62 -1.05 -3.86 -19.66
N LEU A 63 0.13 -3.46 -20.13
CA LEU A 63 1.14 -2.74 -19.37
C LEU A 63 1.59 -1.51 -20.17
N VAL A 64 1.45 -0.34 -19.56
CA VAL A 64 1.95 0.93 -20.12
C VAL A 64 2.98 1.51 -19.16
N GLY A 65 4.22 1.65 -19.62
CA GLY A 65 5.26 2.38 -18.91
C GLY A 65 5.18 3.88 -19.19
N TYR A 66 5.49 4.71 -18.19
CA TYR A 66 5.64 6.15 -18.38
C TYR A 66 7.07 6.57 -18.05
N ASP A 67 7.75 7.21 -19.00
CA ASP A 67 9.15 7.62 -18.82
C ASP A 67 9.30 8.84 -17.89
N THR A 68 8.21 9.58 -17.66
CA THR A 68 8.24 10.83 -16.90
C THR A 68 6.98 10.99 -16.04
N GLN A 69 7.13 11.67 -14.91
CA GLN A 69 6.03 12.01 -14.02
C GLN A 69 4.90 12.82 -14.71
N PRO A 70 5.16 13.81 -15.59
CA PRO A 70 4.07 14.53 -16.26
C PRO A 70 3.22 13.66 -17.18
N LYS A 71 3.82 12.73 -17.94
CA LYS A 71 3.06 11.77 -18.77
C LYS A 71 2.16 10.88 -17.91
N PHE A 72 2.70 10.36 -16.81
CA PHE A 72 1.94 9.57 -15.83
C PHE A 72 0.80 10.37 -15.20
N SER A 73 1.10 11.57 -14.71
CA SER A 73 0.13 12.46 -14.05
C SER A 73 -1.01 12.86 -14.98
N SER A 74 -0.74 13.09 -16.26
CA SER A 74 -1.76 13.41 -17.26
C SER A 74 -2.75 12.26 -17.46
N ALA A 75 -2.23 11.03 -17.66
CA ALA A 75 -3.07 9.84 -17.80
C ALA A 75 -3.87 9.54 -16.52
N LEU A 76 -3.23 9.69 -15.36
CA LEU A 76 -3.86 9.52 -14.06
C LEU A 76 -4.96 10.55 -13.82
N ASN A 77 -4.72 11.82 -14.15
CA ASN A 77 -5.70 12.89 -13.99
C ASN A 77 -6.95 12.68 -14.86
N ALA A 78 -6.79 12.14 -16.07
CA ALA A 78 -7.91 11.77 -16.93
C ALA A 78 -8.78 10.66 -16.31
N ASP A 79 -8.18 9.61 -15.76
CA ASP A 79 -8.92 8.53 -15.08
C ASP A 79 -9.59 9.03 -13.79
N ILE A 80 -8.91 9.87 -13.00
CA ILE A 80 -9.46 10.49 -11.79
C ILE A 80 -10.70 11.31 -12.12
N ALA A 81 -10.66 12.12 -13.19
CA ALA A 81 -11.82 12.90 -13.63
C ALA A 81 -12.98 12.00 -14.05
N ALA A 82 -12.72 10.95 -14.82
CA ALA A 82 -13.72 9.98 -15.26
C ALA A 82 -14.36 9.20 -14.10
N ARG A 83 -13.63 8.98 -13.00
CA ARG A 83 -14.07 8.23 -11.82
C ARG A 83 -14.55 9.10 -10.67
N GLY A 84 -14.92 10.34 -10.96
CA GLY A 84 -15.52 11.22 -9.95
C GLY A 84 -14.56 11.60 -8.83
N GLY A 85 -13.27 11.77 -9.13
CA GLY A 85 -12.29 12.45 -8.27
C GLY A 85 -11.85 11.69 -7.02
N ARG A 86 -12.23 10.42 -6.84
CA ARG A 86 -11.77 9.59 -5.72
C ARG A 86 -10.55 8.78 -6.12
N VAL A 87 -9.55 8.76 -5.24
CA VAL A 87 -8.32 7.97 -5.40
C VAL A 87 -8.15 7.08 -4.18
N MET A 88 -7.76 5.82 -4.40
CA MET A 88 -7.28 4.93 -3.34
C MET A 88 -5.82 4.59 -3.60
N VAL A 89 -4.96 4.96 -2.66
CA VAL A 89 -3.54 4.59 -2.66
C VAL A 89 -3.36 3.34 -1.81
N PHE A 90 -2.88 2.27 -2.42
CA PHE A 90 -2.52 1.06 -1.70
C PHE A 90 -1.01 0.95 -1.52
N VAL A 91 -0.58 0.68 -0.29
CA VAL A 91 0.83 0.50 0.09
C VAL A 91 1.01 -0.93 0.61
N HIS A 92 1.72 -1.76 -0.15
CA HIS A 92 1.89 -3.17 0.20
C HIS A 92 2.86 -3.38 1.39
N GLY A 93 2.88 -4.61 1.90
CA GLY A 93 3.72 -5.03 3.04
C GLY A 93 5.08 -5.62 2.64
N TYR A 94 5.74 -6.26 3.61
CA TYR A 94 7.01 -6.96 3.42
C TYR A 94 6.86 -8.19 2.52
N ASN A 95 7.97 -8.73 2.02
CA ASN A 95 8.02 -9.95 1.20
C ASN A 95 6.98 -9.97 0.06
N THR A 96 6.80 -8.83 -0.61
CA THR A 96 5.78 -8.69 -1.66
C THR A 96 6.46 -8.35 -2.98
N GLY A 97 6.29 -9.18 -4.01
CA GLY A 97 6.75 -8.88 -5.37
C GLY A 97 5.91 -7.80 -6.05
N PHE A 98 6.40 -7.27 -7.18
CA PHE A 98 5.65 -6.28 -7.95
C PHE A 98 4.28 -6.81 -8.40
N ASP A 99 4.25 -7.98 -9.05
CA ASP A 99 3.01 -8.60 -9.54
C ASP A 99 2.05 -8.93 -8.39
N ASP A 100 2.58 -9.35 -7.24
CA ASP A 100 1.79 -9.65 -6.06
C ASP A 100 1.04 -8.44 -5.53
N ALA A 101 1.72 -7.29 -5.49
CA ALA A 101 1.12 -6.03 -5.06
C ALA A 101 0.05 -5.55 -6.06
N VAL A 102 0.28 -5.74 -7.37
CA VAL A 102 -0.69 -5.40 -8.42
C VAL A 102 -1.94 -6.27 -8.33
N TYR A 103 -1.79 -7.59 -8.17
CA TYR A 103 -2.91 -8.51 -8.03
C TYR A 103 -3.67 -8.31 -6.73
N ARG A 104 -2.97 -8.05 -5.62
CA ARG A 104 -3.62 -7.74 -4.34
C ARG A 104 -4.47 -6.48 -4.44
N LEU A 105 -3.97 -5.40 -5.03
CA LEU A 105 -4.77 -4.19 -5.22
C LEU A 105 -5.95 -4.43 -6.17
N THR A 106 -5.75 -5.23 -7.23
CA THR A 106 -6.83 -5.59 -8.15
C THR A 106 -7.95 -6.32 -7.40
N GLN A 107 -7.61 -7.32 -6.59
CA GLN A 107 -8.54 -8.07 -5.76
C GLN A 107 -9.29 -7.16 -4.79
N ILE A 108 -8.60 -6.30 -4.04
CA ILE A 108 -9.23 -5.35 -3.11
C ILE A 108 -10.24 -4.45 -3.84
N VAL A 109 -9.87 -3.87 -4.99
CA VAL A 109 -10.73 -2.96 -5.75
C VAL A 109 -11.93 -3.68 -6.33
N HIS A 110 -11.72 -4.89 -6.86
CA HIS A 110 -12.79 -5.72 -7.41
C HIS A 110 -13.79 -6.11 -6.32
N ASP A 111 -13.33 -6.68 -5.21
CA ASP A 111 -14.18 -7.22 -4.15
C ASP A 111 -14.94 -6.15 -3.38
N SER A 112 -14.34 -4.97 -3.21
CA SER A 112 -15.00 -3.84 -2.58
C SER A 112 -15.92 -3.07 -3.52
N GLY A 113 -15.90 -3.36 -4.82
CA GLY A 113 -16.59 -2.55 -5.83
C GLY A 113 -16.11 -1.09 -5.86
N TYR A 114 -14.85 -0.83 -5.55
CA TYR A 114 -14.33 0.53 -5.40
C TYR A 114 -14.43 1.31 -6.73
N PRO A 115 -15.20 2.42 -6.78
CA PRO A 115 -15.50 3.11 -8.04
C PRO A 115 -14.42 4.12 -8.46
N GLY A 116 -13.50 4.46 -7.55
CA GLY A 116 -12.47 5.47 -7.79
C GLY A 116 -11.26 4.95 -8.56
N THR A 117 -10.24 5.80 -8.68
CA THR A 117 -8.96 5.47 -9.32
C THR A 117 -8.04 4.74 -8.34
N PRO A 118 -7.67 3.47 -8.62
CA PRO A 118 -6.74 2.73 -7.78
C PRO A 118 -5.29 3.01 -8.18
N VAL A 119 -4.50 3.40 -7.19
CA VAL A 119 -3.07 3.69 -7.29
C VAL A 119 -2.30 2.75 -6.37
N LEU A 120 -1.36 2.00 -6.92
CA LEU A 120 -0.40 1.22 -6.16
C LEU A 120 0.85 2.06 -5.91
N PHE A 121 1.25 2.21 -4.65
CA PHE A 121 2.61 2.58 -4.32
C PHE A 121 3.41 1.31 -4.01
N SER A 122 4.30 0.94 -4.93
CA SER A 122 5.10 -0.28 -4.82
C SER A 122 6.53 0.06 -4.41
N TRP A 123 6.93 -0.30 -3.20
CA TRP A 123 8.30 -0.06 -2.72
C TRP A 123 9.17 -1.31 -2.92
N ALA A 124 10.49 -1.13 -2.98
CA ALA A 124 11.47 -2.19 -3.27
C ALA A 124 11.62 -3.23 -2.14
N SER A 125 10.56 -4.01 -1.91
CA SER A 125 10.62 -5.23 -1.11
C SER A 125 11.32 -6.32 -1.92
N GLY A 126 12.26 -7.03 -1.29
CA GLY A 126 13.10 -8.07 -1.89
C GLY A 126 12.33 -9.35 -2.26
N ALA A 127 11.06 -9.47 -1.86
CA ALA A 127 10.20 -10.64 -2.11
C ALA A 127 10.83 -11.97 -1.63
N LYS A 128 11.61 -11.90 -0.54
CA LYS A 128 12.16 -13.04 0.17
C LYS A 128 11.98 -12.87 1.67
N THR A 129 11.67 -13.96 2.37
CA THR A 129 11.49 -13.96 3.83
C THR A 129 12.77 -13.68 4.61
N THR A 130 13.95 -13.95 4.03
CA THR A 130 15.26 -13.67 4.63
C THR A 130 15.63 -12.18 4.62
N ASP A 131 14.94 -11.38 3.80
CA ASP A 131 15.37 -10.03 3.48
C ASP A 131 14.66 -8.99 4.37
N TYR A 132 14.20 -9.38 5.56
CA TYR A 132 13.45 -8.49 6.46
C TYR A 132 14.20 -7.18 6.79
N VAL A 133 15.52 -7.26 7.04
CA VAL A 133 16.36 -6.06 7.28
C VAL A 133 16.42 -5.20 6.02
N TYR A 134 16.62 -5.82 4.86
CA TYR A 134 16.62 -5.09 3.58
C TYR A 134 15.27 -4.40 3.34
N ASP A 135 14.17 -5.09 3.56
CA ASP A 135 12.80 -4.58 3.41
C ASP A 135 12.55 -3.41 4.36
N LYS A 136 13.00 -3.47 5.61
CA LYS A 136 12.89 -2.36 6.57
C LYS A 136 13.64 -1.12 6.11
N GLU A 137 14.86 -1.28 5.61
CA GLU A 137 15.65 -0.18 5.06
C GLU A 137 15.07 0.35 3.72
N SER A 138 14.50 -0.53 2.90
CA SER A 138 13.83 -0.18 1.64
C SER A 138 12.53 0.59 1.88
N ALA A 139 11.71 0.13 2.82
CA ALA A 139 10.55 0.83 3.31
C ALA A 139 10.96 2.22 3.80
N SER A 140 12.05 2.28 4.59
CA SER A 140 12.61 3.54 5.08
C SER A 140 13.04 4.51 4.01
N ALA A 141 13.66 4.03 2.94
CA ALA A 141 14.00 4.84 1.78
C ALA A 141 12.77 5.27 0.95
N ALA A 142 11.67 4.51 0.99
CA ALA A 142 10.49 4.74 0.16
C ALA A 142 9.55 5.85 0.67
N ARG A 143 9.62 6.22 1.96
CA ARG A 143 8.73 7.22 2.58
C ARG A 143 8.71 8.56 1.85
N ASP A 144 9.87 9.02 1.35
CA ASP A 144 10.01 10.31 0.67
C ASP A 144 9.35 10.26 -0.71
N GLN A 145 9.42 9.11 -1.38
CA GLN A 145 8.79 8.90 -2.67
C GLN A 145 7.27 8.67 -2.57
N LEU A 146 6.80 8.13 -1.45
CA LEU A 146 5.36 8.12 -1.16
C LEU A 146 4.88 9.56 -0.92
N GLU A 147 5.65 10.42 -0.24
CA GLU A 147 5.31 11.84 -0.10
C GLU A 147 5.18 12.52 -1.46
N VAL A 148 6.17 12.35 -2.35
CA VAL A 148 6.14 12.87 -3.73
C VAL A 148 4.89 12.38 -4.46
N THR A 149 4.55 11.09 -4.33
CA THR A 149 3.37 10.50 -4.95
C THR A 149 2.07 11.13 -4.43
N LEU A 150 1.91 11.27 -3.11
CA LEU A 150 0.72 11.86 -2.50
C LEU A 150 0.56 13.35 -2.86
N ARG A 151 1.66 14.11 -2.90
CA ARG A 151 1.64 15.52 -3.35
C ARG A 151 1.29 15.65 -4.82
N MET A 152 1.84 14.79 -5.68
CA MET A 152 1.48 14.73 -7.09
C MET A 152 -0.02 14.43 -7.24
N LEU A 153 -0.57 13.47 -6.50
CA LEU A 153 -2.00 13.18 -6.49
C LEU A 153 -2.83 14.39 -6.04
N ALA A 154 -2.40 15.10 -5.00
CA ALA A 154 -3.06 16.31 -4.52
C ALA A 154 -3.04 17.45 -5.55
N GLN A 155 -2.13 17.43 -6.52
CA GLN A 155 -2.08 18.40 -7.62
C GLN A 155 -2.93 17.99 -8.84
N THR A 156 -3.47 16.77 -8.85
CA THR A 156 -4.47 16.34 -9.85
C THR A 156 -5.87 16.84 -9.50
N GLY A 157 -6.85 16.49 -10.34
CA GLY A 157 -8.28 16.64 -10.09
C GLY A 157 -8.85 15.75 -8.97
N ALA A 158 -7.99 15.08 -8.18
CA ALA A 158 -8.41 14.35 -7.00
C ALA A 158 -9.11 15.28 -6.00
N ARG A 159 -10.30 14.88 -5.59
CA ARG A 159 -11.12 15.51 -4.55
C ARG A 159 -10.97 14.81 -3.19
N ARG A 160 -10.56 13.54 -3.21
CA ARG A 160 -10.36 12.72 -2.02
C ARG A 160 -9.33 11.62 -2.29
N ILE A 161 -8.36 11.47 -1.38
CA ILE A 161 -7.29 10.49 -1.44
C ILE A 161 -7.39 9.59 -0.22
N ASP A 162 -7.94 8.40 -0.39
CA ASP A 162 -8.01 7.35 0.63
C ASP A 162 -6.69 6.53 0.58
N ILE A 163 -6.16 6.11 1.73
CA ILE A 163 -4.94 5.31 1.83
C ILE A 163 -5.26 3.99 2.52
N VAL A 164 -4.86 2.87 1.90
CA VAL A 164 -4.92 1.53 2.49
C VAL A 164 -3.51 0.96 2.52
N ALA A 165 -2.99 0.69 3.71
CA ALA A 165 -1.64 0.19 3.89
C ALA A 165 -1.65 -1.14 4.65
N HIS A 166 -0.82 -2.08 4.23
CA HIS A 166 -0.76 -3.41 4.85
C HIS A 166 0.61 -3.70 5.46
N SER A 167 0.64 -4.25 6.67
CA SER A 167 1.86 -4.73 7.34
C SER A 167 2.97 -3.68 7.35
N MET A 168 4.17 -3.95 6.81
CA MET A 168 5.25 -2.95 6.77
C MET A 168 4.92 -1.71 5.93
N GLY A 169 3.92 -1.77 5.02
CA GLY A 169 3.41 -0.60 4.31
C GLY A 169 2.77 0.44 5.24
N THR A 170 2.29 0.02 6.42
CA THR A 170 1.75 0.96 7.41
C THR A 170 2.86 1.83 7.99
N TRP A 171 4.07 1.28 8.15
CA TRP A 171 5.24 2.04 8.59
C TRP A 171 5.58 3.14 7.58
N VAL A 172 5.61 2.79 6.29
CA VAL A 172 5.91 3.75 5.20
C VAL A 172 4.87 4.87 5.19
N THR A 173 3.59 4.48 5.28
CA THR A 173 2.46 5.41 5.29
C THR A 173 2.52 6.36 6.48
N MET A 174 2.70 5.85 7.69
CA MET A 174 2.75 6.68 8.89
C MET A 174 3.95 7.63 8.89
N GLU A 175 5.10 7.19 8.39
CA GLU A 175 6.25 8.07 8.30
C GLU A 175 6.04 9.16 7.25
N THR A 176 5.45 8.84 6.10
CA THR A 176 5.08 9.86 5.10
C THR A 176 4.07 10.87 5.63
N LEU A 177 2.99 10.42 6.29
CA LEU A 177 2.00 11.32 6.89
C LEU A 177 2.63 12.23 7.96
N ARG A 178 3.53 11.68 8.78
CA ARG A 178 4.33 12.45 9.73
C ARG A 178 5.16 13.53 9.02
N GLN A 179 5.81 13.23 7.88
CA GLN A 179 6.58 14.20 7.10
C GLN A 179 5.70 15.31 6.50
N LEU A 180 4.54 14.94 5.96
CA LEU A 180 3.52 15.90 5.50
C LEU A 180 3.09 16.84 6.63
N ALA A 181 2.89 16.32 7.85
CA ALA A 181 2.56 17.15 9.01
C ALA A 181 3.69 18.09 9.42
N ILE A 182 4.94 17.64 9.38
CA ILE A 182 6.12 18.46 9.67
C ILE A 182 6.24 19.65 8.70
N THR A 183 5.88 19.42 7.45
CA THR A 183 5.97 20.43 6.38
C THR A 183 4.71 21.30 6.26
N GLY A 184 3.72 21.12 7.16
CA GLY A 184 2.53 21.96 7.23
C GLY A 184 1.39 21.56 6.27
N ASP A 185 1.44 20.37 5.67
CA ASP A 185 0.46 19.87 4.70
C ASP A 185 -0.08 18.49 5.08
N ARG A 186 -0.37 18.30 6.38
CA ARG A 186 -0.72 17.00 6.96
C ARG A 186 -1.90 16.31 6.27
N ASP A 187 -2.86 17.09 5.75
CA ASP A 187 -4.10 16.62 5.15
C ASP A 187 -4.13 16.79 3.61
N LEU A 188 -2.97 17.04 2.97
CA LEU A 188 -2.85 17.21 1.52
C LEU A 188 -3.79 18.30 0.96
N GLY A 189 -3.79 19.47 1.59
CA GLY A 189 -4.73 20.56 1.29
C GLY A 189 -6.20 20.20 1.55
N GLY A 190 -6.48 19.34 2.54
CA GLY A 190 -7.83 18.87 2.90
C GLY A 190 -8.35 17.73 2.02
N LYS A 191 -7.49 17.12 1.19
CA LYS A 191 -7.87 16.01 0.30
C LYS A 191 -7.65 14.64 0.92
N LEU A 192 -6.92 14.54 2.04
CA LEU A 192 -6.72 13.27 2.73
C LEU A 192 -8.08 12.71 3.20
N GLY A 193 -8.37 11.49 2.76
CA GLY A 193 -9.59 10.75 3.06
C GLY A 193 -9.40 9.81 4.24
N ASP A 194 -9.91 8.59 4.10
CA ASP A 194 -9.74 7.56 5.13
C ASP A 194 -8.33 6.98 5.03
N VAL A 195 -7.69 6.75 6.18
CA VAL A 195 -6.39 6.07 6.28
C VAL A 195 -6.62 4.75 7.02
N VAL A 196 -6.48 3.64 6.31
CA VAL A 196 -6.64 2.28 6.82
C VAL A 196 -5.27 1.64 6.94
N LEU A 197 -4.89 1.25 8.16
CA LEU A 197 -3.65 0.55 8.47
C LEU A 197 -4.02 -0.88 8.86
N ALA A 198 -3.89 -1.80 7.91
CA ALA A 198 -4.20 -3.21 8.09
C ALA A 198 -3.00 -3.98 8.63
N SER A 199 -3.21 -4.70 9.72
CA SER A 199 -2.22 -5.48 10.45
C SER A 199 -0.91 -4.72 10.60
N PRO A 200 -0.84 -3.58 11.32
CA PRO A 200 0.31 -2.69 11.25
C PRO A 200 1.61 -3.32 11.79
N ASP A 201 2.70 -3.26 11.02
CA ASP A 201 4.03 -3.73 11.45
C ASP A 201 4.90 -2.56 11.95
N ILE A 202 4.41 -1.89 12.99
CA ILE A 202 5.06 -0.73 13.62
C ILE A 202 5.24 -1.04 15.10
N ASP A 203 6.40 -0.71 15.66
CA ASP A 203 6.59 -0.72 17.11
C ASP A 203 5.60 0.28 17.76
N VAL A 204 4.98 -0.10 18.87
CA VAL A 204 3.93 0.72 19.50
C VAL A 204 4.45 2.09 19.92
N ASP A 205 5.66 2.18 20.47
CA ASP A 205 6.23 3.46 20.90
C ASP A 205 6.61 4.34 19.71
N VAL A 206 7.10 3.72 18.62
CA VAL A 206 7.31 4.41 17.34
C VAL A 206 6.01 4.97 16.80
N PHE A 207 4.94 4.17 16.75
CA PHE A 207 3.64 4.61 16.26
C PHE A 207 3.09 5.78 17.08
N LYS A 208 3.13 5.66 18.41
CA LYS A 208 2.73 6.76 19.31
C LYS A 208 3.57 8.02 19.07
N SER A 209 4.88 7.87 18.85
CA SER A 209 5.77 8.99 18.51
C SER A 209 5.40 9.65 17.18
N GLN A 210 5.09 8.85 16.16
CA GLN A 210 4.61 9.33 14.87
C GLN A 210 3.29 10.08 15.01
N MET A 211 2.32 9.53 15.74
CA MET A 211 1.03 10.18 16.00
C MET A 211 1.17 11.47 16.81
N ARG A 212 2.09 11.55 17.80
CA ARG A 212 2.36 12.82 18.51
C ARG A 212 2.88 13.89 17.56
N ARG A 213 3.72 13.50 16.59
CA ARG A 213 4.28 14.43 15.62
C ARG A 213 3.28 14.81 14.52
N TYR A 214 2.42 13.88 14.11
CA TYR A 214 1.33 14.11 13.16
C TYR A 214 0.20 14.96 13.77
N GLY A 215 -0.15 14.71 15.04
CA GLY A 215 -1.31 15.27 15.73
C GLY A 215 -2.51 14.32 15.74
N LYS A 216 -3.67 14.77 16.25
CA LYS A 216 -4.93 14.03 16.08
C LYS A 216 -5.47 14.29 14.67
N PRO A 217 -5.73 13.26 13.86
CA PRO A 217 -6.34 13.46 12.55
C PRO A 217 -7.77 13.96 12.67
N ASP A 218 -8.25 14.70 11.67
CA ASP A 218 -9.63 15.21 11.64
C ASP A 218 -10.66 14.08 11.51
N LYS A 219 -10.26 12.99 10.83
CA LYS A 219 -10.96 11.72 10.78
C LYS A 219 -10.08 10.64 11.39
N PRO A 220 -10.57 9.83 12.34
CA PRO A 220 -9.76 8.79 12.94
C PRO A 220 -9.12 7.87 11.90
N PHE A 221 -7.82 7.58 12.06
CA PHE A 221 -7.20 6.52 11.27
C PHE A 221 -7.74 5.17 11.71
N ILE A 222 -7.99 4.27 10.77
CA ILE A 222 -8.61 2.97 11.03
C ILE A 222 -7.49 1.93 11.14
N LEU A 223 -7.34 1.32 12.31
CA LEU A 223 -6.42 0.21 12.54
C LEU A 223 -7.19 -1.11 12.45
N LEU A 224 -6.86 -1.96 11.48
CA LEU A 224 -7.42 -3.30 11.41
C LEU A 224 -6.43 -4.28 12.05
N LEU A 225 -6.85 -5.01 13.07
CA LEU A 225 -6.05 -6.02 13.75
C LEU A 225 -6.65 -7.42 13.46
N SER A 226 -5.83 -8.44 13.31
CA SER A 226 -6.28 -9.84 13.12
C SER A 226 -5.33 -10.80 13.83
N ASP A 227 -5.85 -11.68 14.68
CA ASP A 227 -5.10 -12.71 15.41
C ASP A 227 -4.34 -13.67 14.48
N ASP A 228 -4.91 -14.01 13.31
CA ASP A 228 -4.26 -14.88 12.32
C ASP A 228 -2.94 -14.27 11.82
N ASP A 229 -2.94 -12.95 11.57
CA ASP A 229 -1.73 -12.24 11.17
C ASP A 229 -0.71 -12.12 12.32
N ARG A 230 -1.16 -12.09 13.58
CA ARG A 230 -0.26 -12.10 14.76
C ARG A 230 0.55 -13.38 14.82
N ALA A 231 -0.09 -14.52 14.55
CA ALA A 231 0.53 -15.84 14.60
C ALA A 231 1.54 -16.08 13.46
N LEU A 232 1.39 -15.37 12.33
CA LEU A 232 2.20 -15.58 11.12
C LEU A 232 3.43 -14.65 11.02
N ARG A 233 3.67 -13.78 12.01
CA ARG A 233 4.68 -12.71 11.91
C ARG A 233 6.11 -13.14 12.27
N LEU A 234 6.98 -13.12 11.26
CA LEU A 234 8.44 -13.26 11.41
C LEU A 234 9.10 -12.04 12.11
N SER A 235 8.45 -10.86 12.13
CA SER A 235 9.03 -9.61 12.63
C SER A 235 9.37 -9.66 14.12
N GLY A 236 8.60 -10.38 14.94
CA GLY A 236 8.84 -10.52 16.39
C GLY A 236 10.14 -11.25 16.75
N LEU A 237 10.63 -12.14 15.87
CA LEU A 237 11.89 -12.86 16.08
C LEU A 237 13.12 -12.01 15.79
N ILE A 238 13.03 -11.04 14.87
CA ILE A 238 14.15 -10.22 14.40
C ILE A 238 14.15 -8.81 15.03
N ALA A 239 12.98 -8.22 15.28
CA ALA A 239 12.84 -6.87 15.82
C ALA A 239 13.02 -6.79 17.35
N GLY A 240 13.22 -7.92 18.01
CA GLY A 240 13.23 -8.03 19.48
C GLY A 240 11.83 -8.05 20.07
N SER A 241 11.74 -8.36 21.36
CA SER A 241 10.50 -8.64 22.12
C SER A 241 9.59 -7.43 22.40
N ARG A 242 9.61 -6.39 21.55
CA ARG A 242 8.77 -5.20 21.71
C ARG A 242 7.41 -5.38 21.00
N PRO A 243 6.30 -4.95 21.63
CA PRO A 243 4.97 -5.12 21.05
C PRO A 243 4.81 -4.30 19.78
N ARG A 244 4.21 -4.90 18.75
CA ARG A 244 3.83 -4.21 17.51
C ARG A 244 2.38 -3.74 17.62
N VAL A 245 2.02 -2.69 16.88
CA VAL A 245 0.65 -2.15 16.86
C VAL A 245 -0.36 -3.22 16.44
N GLY A 246 -0.02 -4.08 15.48
CA GLY A 246 -0.82 -5.25 15.09
C GLY A 246 -1.18 -6.18 16.26
N ASP A 247 -0.31 -6.27 17.26
CA ASP A 247 -0.39 -7.21 18.38
C ASP A 247 -0.78 -6.52 19.70
N TYR A 248 -1.03 -5.21 19.65
CA TYR A 248 -1.24 -4.41 20.84
C TYR A 248 -2.68 -4.51 21.34
N LYS A 249 -2.85 -5.03 22.56
CA LYS A 249 -4.16 -5.34 23.13
C LYS A 249 -4.87 -4.14 23.75
N ASP A 250 -4.16 -3.05 24.04
CA ASP A 250 -4.73 -1.85 24.65
C ASP A 250 -5.23 -0.88 23.57
N ALA A 251 -6.42 -1.16 23.04
CA ALA A 251 -7.07 -0.32 22.04
C ALA A 251 -7.44 1.07 22.60
N ALA A 252 -7.69 1.19 23.91
CA ALA A 252 -8.06 2.45 24.54
C ALA A 252 -6.88 3.42 24.56
N ASP A 253 -5.68 2.93 24.85
CA ASP A 253 -4.44 3.72 24.76
C ASP A 253 -4.19 4.21 23.33
N LEU A 254 -4.35 3.36 22.31
CA LEU A 254 -4.22 3.79 20.91
C LEU A 254 -5.27 4.85 20.54
N ALA A 255 -6.52 4.68 20.96
CA ALA A 255 -7.60 5.62 20.66
C ALA A 255 -7.33 7.05 21.15
N THR A 256 -6.50 7.23 22.19
CA THR A 256 -6.09 8.56 22.66
C THR A 256 -5.34 9.39 21.61
N TYR A 257 -4.76 8.73 20.60
CA TYR A 257 -4.05 9.34 19.48
C TYR A 257 -4.95 9.68 18.28
N GLY A 258 -6.26 9.44 18.37
CA GLY A 258 -7.20 9.72 17.28
C GLY A 258 -7.23 8.61 16.23
N VAL A 259 -7.23 7.35 16.69
CA VAL A 259 -7.40 6.18 15.83
C VAL A 259 -8.58 5.35 16.29
N THR A 260 -9.19 4.61 15.38
CA THR A 260 -10.24 3.64 15.66
C THR A 260 -9.68 2.25 15.41
N VAL A 261 -9.72 1.38 16.43
CA VAL A 261 -9.27 0.00 16.33
C VAL A 261 -10.47 -0.89 15.97
N VAL A 262 -10.31 -1.70 14.93
CA VAL A 262 -11.27 -2.71 14.49
C VAL A 262 -10.57 -4.07 14.58
N ASP A 263 -11.10 -4.95 15.41
CA ASP A 263 -10.59 -6.31 15.57
C ASP A 263 -11.34 -7.26 14.61
N LEU A 264 -10.59 -7.93 13.74
CA LEU A 264 -11.05 -8.85 12.71
C LEU A 264 -10.72 -10.31 13.03
N SER A 265 -10.25 -10.62 14.24
CA SER A 265 -9.81 -11.97 14.64
C SER A 265 -10.89 -13.06 14.54
N GLY A 266 -12.16 -12.69 14.40
CA GLY A 266 -13.28 -13.61 14.16
C GLY A 266 -13.87 -13.55 12.75
N ALA A 267 -13.35 -12.70 11.86
CA ALA A 267 -13.82 -12.59 10.49
C ALA A 267 -13.17 -13.69 9.62
N LYS A 268 -13.98 -14.54 8.99
CA LYS A 268 -13.49 -15.50 8.01
C LYS A 268 -13.23 -14.77 6.69
N GLY A 269 -12.00 -14.86 6.18
CA GLY A 269 -11.62 -14.39 4.85
C GLY A 269 -11.96 -15.37 3.74
#